data_AF-A0A1I3FF33-F1
#
_entry.id   AF-A0A1I3FF33-F1
#
_cell.length_a   1.000
_cell.length_b   1.000
_cell.length_c   1.000
_cell.angle_alpha   90.00
_cell.angle_beta   90.00
_cell.angle_gamma   90.00
#
_symmetry.space_group_name_H-M   'P 1'
#
loop_
_entity.id
_entity.type
_entity.pdbx_description
1 polymer ?
#
loop_
_entity_poly.entity_id
_entity_poly.type
_entity_poly.pdbx_seq_one_letter_code
_entity_poly.pdbx_strand_id
1 'polypeptide(L)'
;MSLTQFSRLSTIFAVTLSGLALSACGGGSDGSLTTQPKMFTADGGVSSFYQWSQEIPATPGILLRQEALPANLVLPNAAQGIRILYSSTDGDDGKTAIYVSGDLQLPKGTPPAGGWPLIAWAHGTVGVADICAPSWTVRDPRDVDYLDAWLAQGYAVVSTDYQGLGTPGLHPYLHARPEAYSVLDSIRAVSKAFPQLSSSVVIVGQSQGAQGAIATAAYAPDYAPEIKLLGTVATGVPYQLQSVLAYLNALTAQVPTSGFTSVLATLESYAWLGYATAERVVPNFVLSDNLTAKGKAFYSVVATQCLGPIEDYITQNKLLTSDVFNGDVTGWATQTLQSSNYPTVKFAAPMFVGTGTLDTDIPTVVQYLFAKDACAAGSTIEQHYYAGQNHDGTVLASLVDSKPFVQKLFAGQPITSNCAALTPPP
;
A
#
# COMPACT_ATOMS: atom_id res chain seq x y z
N MET A 1 49.84 -27.75 -8.67
CA MET A 1 51.26 -27.42 -8.85
C MET A 1 51.44 -27.00 -10.30
N SER A 2 52.17 -25.89 -10.53
CA SER A 2 52.53 -25.24 -11.81
C SER A 2 51.67 -24.05 -12.27
N LEU A 3 52.24 -22.87 -12.01
CA LEU A 3 52.01 -21.58 -12.65
C LEU A 3 52.76 -21.49 -14.01
N THR A 4 52.56 -20.35 -14.70
CA THR A 4 53.35 -19.69 -15.78
C THR A 4 52.89 -20.02 -17.22
N GLN A 5 52.84 -19.10 -18.20
CA GLN A 5 53.25 -17.70 -18.33
C GLN A 5 52.63 -17.06 -19.61
N PHE A 6 52.70 -15.73 -19.68
CA PHE A 6 52.33 -14.81 -20.77
C PHE A 6 53.06 -15.01 -22.11
N SER A 7 52.45 -14.58 -23.23
CA SER A 7 53.10 -13.69 -24.23
C SER A 7 52.13 -13.09 -25.26
N ARG A 8 52.37 -11.82 -25.61
CA ARG A 8 51.71 -10.98 -26.64
C ARG A 8 52.32 -11.16 -28.05
N LEU A 9 51.71 -10.44 -29.01
CA LEU A 9 52.14 -9.99 -30.37
C LEU A 9 51.37 -10.69 -31.53
N SER A 10 50.45 -10.04 -32.25
CA SER A 10 50.53 -8.91 -33.22
C SER A 10 50.74 -9.39 -34.66
N THR A 11 49.93 -8.88 -35.61
CA THR A 11 50.14 -8.52 -37.06
C THR A 11 48.79 -8.71 -37.82
N ILE A 12 47.96 -7.68 -38.11
CA ILE A 12 47.96 -6.66 -39.19
C ILE A 12 47.65 -7.20 -40.61
N PHE A 13 46.54 -6.75 -41.23
CA PHE A 13 46.43 -6.07 -42.56
C PHE A 13 44.94 -5.70 -42.85
N ALA A 14 44.57 -4.40 -42.83
CA ALA A 14 44.30 -3.49 -43.97
C ALA A 14 42.89 -3.68 -44.60
N VAL A 15 42.06 -2.65 -44.87
CA VAL A 15 42.18 -1.55 -45.86
C VAL A 15 41.05 -0.53 -45.54
N THR A 16 41.37 0.69 -45.05
CA THR A 16 41.28 2.02 -45.72
C THR A 16 39.94 2.37 -46.42
N LEU A 17 39.18 3.37 -45.92
CA LEU A 17 39.20 4.83 -46.26
C LEU A 17 38.25 5.11 -47.46
N SER A 18 37.36 6.11 -47.54
CA SER A 18 37.43 7.51 -47.13
C SER A 18 36.08 8.21 -47.36
N GLY A 19 35.89 9.38 -46.73
CA GLY A 19 34.95 10.44 -47.12
C GLY A 19 34.42 11.21 -45.89
N LEU A 20 35.24 12.02 -45.20
CA LEU A 20 35.42 13.49 -45.38
C LEU A 20 34.08 14.27 -45.49
N ALA A 21 33.83 15.39 -44.83
CA ALA A 21 34.66 16.26 -43.99
C ALA A 21 33.81 17.37 -43.33
N LEU A 22 34.22 17.71 -42.09
CA LEU A 22 34.42 19.04 -41.49
C LEU A 22 33.37 20.17 -41.65
N SER A 23 32.88 20.66 -40.50
CA SER A 23 33.20 21.99 -39.92
C SER A 23 32.31 22.23 -38.69
N ALA A 24 32.61 23.02 -37.66
CA ALA A 24 33.82 23.45 -36.95
C ALA A 24 33.33 24.27 -35.72
N CYS A 25 34.03 24.12 -34.58
CA CYS A 25 34.20 25.11 -33.48
C CYS A 25 33.08 25.46 -32.47
N GLY A 26 33.48 25.44 -31.18
CA GLY A 26 32.82 26.03 -30.01
C GLY A 26 32.26 24.96 -29.06
N GLY A 27 32.78 24.66 -27.87
CA GLY A 27 33.45 25.50 -26.88
C GLY A 27 32.48 25.74 -25.72
N GLY A 28 32.67 25.02 -24.60
CA GLY A 28 32.13 25.40 -23.29
C GLY A 28 30.85 24.69 -22.83
N SER A 29 31.00 23.99 -21.71
CA SER A 29 30.10 23.91 -20.54
C SER A 29 28.62 23.55 -20.70
N ASP A 30 28.19 22.72 -19.74
CA ASP A 30 26.81 22.41 -19.36
C ASP A 30 26.15 21.33 -20.21
N GLY A 31 26.47 20.08 -19.84
CA GLY A 31 25.56 18.96 -20.03
C GLY A 31 24.22 19.32 -19.40
N SER A 32 23.31 19.83 -20.25
CA SER A 32 21.90 19.98 -19.95
C SER A 32 21.40 18.63 -19.45
N LEU A 33 21.24 18.55 -18.13
CA LEU A 33 20.35 17.60 -17.49
C LEU A 33 19.01 17.78 -18.19
N THR A 34 18.63 16.79 -18.99
CA THR A 34 17.28 16.68 -19.51
C THR A 34 16.34 16.87 -18.33
N THR A 35 15.46 17.86 -18.44
CA THR A 35 14.41 18.13 -17.46
C THR A 35 13.67 16.82 -17.20
N GLN A 36 13.87 16.24 -16.01
CA GLN A 36 13.12 15.09 -15.53
C GLN A 36 11.63 15.45 -15.64
N PRO A 37 10.77 14.58 -16.20
CA PRO A 37 9.34 14.82 -16.13
C PRO A 37 8.94 14.96 -14.65
N LYS A 38 8.09 15.95 -14.39
CA LYS A 38 7.76 16.55 -13.09
C LYS A 38 7.08 15.64 -12.04
N MET A 39 7.06 14.33 -12.20
CA MET A 39 6.42 13.43 -11.24
C MET A 39 7.30 12.21 -11.04
N PHE A 40 7.37 11.73 -9.81
CA PHE A 40 7.73 10.35 -9.52
C PHE A 40 6.98 9.42 -10.49
N THR A 41 7.69 8.95 -11.51
CA THR A 41 7.15 8.09 -12.56
C THR A 41 7.12 6.67 -12.03
N ALA A 42 5.95 6.04 -12.13
CA ALA A 42 5.81 4.60 -12.30
C ALA A 42 7.04 4.03 -13.03
N ASP A 43 7.82 3.17 -12.37
CA ASP A 43 9.03 2.57 -12.93
C ASP A 43 8.75 1.59 -14.05
N GLY A 44 7.48 1.22 -14.24
CA GLY A 44 7.06 0.20 -15.17
C GLY A 44 7.47 -1.18 -14.64
N GLY A 45 8.11 -1.99 -15.49
CA GLY A 45 8.49 -3.36 -15.12
C GLY A 45 7.32 -4.36 -15.02
N VAL A 46 6.08 -3.86 -15.05
CA VAL A 46 4.85 -4.66 -15.19
C VAL A 46 4.49 -4.91 -16.66
N SER A 47 3.67 -5.94 -16.90
CA SER A 47 3.25 -6.28 -18.27
C SER A 47 2.33 -5.24 -18.90
N SER A 48 2.08 -5.37 -20.21
CA SER A 48 1.11 -4.53 -20.95
C SER A 48 -0.33 -4.65 -20.44
N PHE A 49 -0.64 -5.67 -19.61
CA PHE A 49 -1.93 -5.78 -18.95
C PHE A 49 -2.29 -4.51 -18.16
N TYR A 50 -1.30 -3.91 -17.49
CA TYR A 50 -1.45 -2.76 -16.62
C TYR A 50 -1.53 -1.42 -17.37
N GLN A 51 -1.40 -1.45 -18.70
CA GLN A 51 -1.47 -0.26 -19.52
C GLN A 51 -2.85 -0.14 -20.18
N TRP A 52 -3.51 1.01 -19.96
CA TRP A 52 -4.75 1.37 -20.61
C TRP A 52 -4.54 2.59 -21.52
N SER A 53 -4.87 2.44 -22.81
CA SER A 53 -4.70 3.47 -23.83
C SER A 53 -6.01 4.00 -24.41
N GLN A 54 -7.15 3.43 -24.01
CA GLN A 54 -8.47 3.91 -24.41
C GLN A 54 -8.96 4.99 -23.43
N GLU A 55 -10.06 5.65 -23.77
CA GLU A 55 -10.74 6.55 -22.83
C GLU A 55 -11.10 5.80 -21.54
N ILE A 56 -10.83 6.40 -20.39
CA ILE A 56 -11.17 5.84 -19.09
C ILE A 56 -12.63 6.21 -18.81
N PRO A 57 -13.52 5.24 -18.52
CA PRO A 57 -14.89 5.55 -18.16
C PRO A 57 -14.97 6.52 -16.97
N ALA A 58 -15.76 7.58 -17.12
CA ALA A 58 -16.02 8.53 -16.03
C ALA A 58 -16.79 7.90 -14.85
N THR A 59 -17.50 6.78 -15.09
CA THR A 59 -18.12 6.00 -14.03
C THR A 59 -17.07 5.12 -13.36
N PRO A 60 -16.86 5.25 -12.05
CA PRO A 60 -15.91 4.41 -11.33
C PRO A 60 -16.42 2.97 -11.14
N GLY A 61 -15.50 2.04 -10.92
CA GLY A 61 -15.77 0.63 -10.67
C GLY A 61 -16.31 -0.13 -11.88
N ILE A 62 -15.84 0.20 -13.09
CA ILE A 62 -16.09 -0.58 -14.31
C ILE A 62 -14.89 -1.48 -14.57
N LEU A 63 -15.12 -2.78 -14.74
CA LEU A 63 -14.07 -3.72 -15.15
C LEU A 63 -13.65 -3.41 -16.59
N LEU A 64 -12.38 -3.05 -16.79
CA LEU A 64 -11.79 -2.69 -18.08
C LEU A 64 -11.10 -3.88 -18.74
N ARG A 65 -10.41 -4.70 -17.94
CA ARG A 65 -9.64 -5.85 -18.42
C ARG A 65 -9.54 -6.90 -17.33
N GLN A 66 -9.43 -8.17 -17.73
CA GLN A 66 -9.11 -9.27 -16.84
C GLN A 66 -8.25 -10.33 -17.54
N GLU A 67 -7.43 -11.04 -16.77
CA GLU A 67 -6.70 -12.22 -17.21
C GLU A 67 -6.51 -13.20 -16.05
N ALA A 68 -6.18 -14.46 -16.35
CA ALA A 68 -5.84 -15.42 -15.30
C ALA A 68 -4.53 -15.01 -14.60
N LEU A 69 -4.48 -15.12 -13.28
CA LEU A 69 -3.24 -14.94 -12.55
C LEU A 69 -2.25 -16.08 -12.89
N PRO A 70 -0.94 -15.78 -12.95
CA PRO A 70 0.10 -16.80 -12.89
C PRO A 70 -0.10 -17.73 -11.69
N ALA A 71 0.23 -19.02 -11.85
CA ALA A 71 -0.03 -20.04 -10.82
C ALA A 71 0.62 -19.73 -9.46
N ASN A 72 1.76 -19.04 -9.44
CA ASN A 72 2.46 -18.63 -8.22
C ASN A 72 1.80 -17.44 -7.49
N LEU A 73 0.79 -16.80 -8.09
CA LEU A 73 -0.03 -15.74 -7.47
C LEU A 73 -1.44 -16.21 -7.10
N VAL A 74 -1.80 -17.46 -7.46
CA VAL A 74 -3.07 -18.06 -7.07
C VAL A 74 -2.94 -18.64 -5.66
N LEU A 75 -3.84 -18.24 -4.76
CA LEU A 75 -3.79 -18.67 -3.36
C LEU A 75 -4.15 -20.17 -3.21
N PRO A 76 -3.59 -20.89 -2.22
CA PRO A 76 -3.76 -22.35 -2.09
C PRO A 76 -5.21 -22.85 -2.12
N ASN A 77 -6.15 -22.15 -1.49
CA ASN A 77 -7.58 -22.46 -1.43
C ASN A 77 -8.42 -21.75 -2.50
N ALA A 78 -7.79 -21.03 -3.42
CA ALA A 78 -8.47 -20.51 -4.60
C ALA A 78 -8.64 -21.61 -5.66
N ALA A 79 -9.81 -21.65 -6.30
CA ALA A 79 -10.01 -22.41 -7.55
C ALA A 79 -9.53 -21.60 -8.76
N GLN A 80 -9.56 -20.27 -8.66
CA GLN A 80 -9.19 -19.36 -9.72
C GLN A 80 -8.69 -18.05 -9.14
N GLY A 81 -7.55 -17.57 -9.65
CA GLY A 81 -7.09 -16.20 -9.46
C GLY A 81 -7.22 -15.42 -10.75
N ILE A 82 -7.72 -14.19 -10.67
CA ILE A 82 -8.01 -13.33 -11.83
C ILE A 82 -7.39 -11.97 -11.57
N ARG A 83 -6.47 -11.54 -12.42
CA ARG A 83 -5.97 -10.16 -12.41
C ARG A 83 -7.00 -9.27 -13.07
N ILE A 84 -7.25 -8.10 -12.49
CA ILE A 84 -8.26 -7.14 -12.97
C ILE A 84 -7.65 -5.75 -13.16
N LEU A 85 -8.21 -5.01 -14.10
CA LEU A 85 -8.00 -3.57 -14.29
C LEU A 85 -9.37 -2.91 -14.30
N TYR A 86 -9.56 -1.86 -13.52
CA TYR A 86 -10.87 -1.22 -13.37
C TYR A 86 -10.77 0.31 -13.34
N SER A 87 -11.82 1.00 -13.79
CA SER A 87 -11.92 2.46 -13.67
C SER A 87 -12.10 2.87 -12.21
N SER A 88 -11.52 4.00 -11.83
CA SER A 88 -11.62 4.56 -10.49
C SER A 88 -11.65 6.09 -10.57
N THR A 89 -11.96 6.75 -9.46
CA THR A 89 -11.74 8.19 -9.32
C THR A 89 -10.40 8.45 -8.64
N ASP A 90 -9.64 9.45 -9.12
CA ASP A 90 -8.42 9.91 -8.48
C ASP A 90 -8.75 10.44 -7.09
N GLY A 91 -8.15 9.85 -6.06
CA GLY A 91 -8.41 10.25 -4.69
C GLY A 91 -7.77 11.58 -4.30
N ASP A 92 -6.77 12.06 -5.03
CA ASP A 92 -6.12 13.34 -4.73
C ASP A 92 -7.08 14.51 -5.00
N ASP A 93 -7.76 14.49 -6.14
CA ASP A 93 -8.69 15.56 -6.55
C ASP A 93 -10.18 15.20 -6.42
N GLY A 94 -10.49 13.91 -6.22
CA GLY A 94 -11.83 13.39 -6.03
C GLY A 94 -12.74 13.43 -7.27
N LYS A 95 -12.18 13.64 -8.47
CA LYS A 95 -12.99 13.85 -9.70
C LYS A 95 -12.37 13.27 -10.99
N THR A 96 -11.05 13.21 -11.10
CA THR A 96 -10.40 12.77 -12.34
C THR A 96 -10.56 11.27 -12.51
N ALA A 97 -10.92 10.82 -13.72
CA ALA A 97 -11.02 9.40 -14.02
C ALA A 97 -9.62 8.79 -14.18
N ILE A 98 -9.35 7.74 -13.42
CA ILE A 98 -8.10 6.95 -13.48
C ILE A 98 -8.44 5.46 -13.61
N TYR A 99 -7.43 4.61 -13.71
CA TYR A 99 -7.60 3.17 -13.61
C TYR A 99 -6.61 2.57 -12.61
N VAL A 100 -7.06 1.51 -11.95
CA VAL A 100 -6.35 0.81 -10.89
C VAL A 100 -6.37 -0.68 -11.19
N SER A 101 -5.31 -1.39 -10.83
CA SER A 101 -5.22 -2.84 -10.95
C SER A 101 -5.51 -3.54 -9.63
N GLY A 102 -5.66 -4.85 -9.69
CA GLY A 102 -5.87 -5.70 -8.53
C GLY A 102 -6.05 -7.15 -8.95
N ASP A 103 -6.53 -7.97 -8.02
CA ASP A 103 -6.92 -9.33 -8.31
C ASP A 103 -8.14 -9.81 -7.52
N LEU A 104 -8.80 -10.81 -8.08
CA LEU A 104 -9.92 -11.54 -7.49
C LEU A 104 -9.53 -13.01 -7.35
N GLN A 105 -9.63 -13.53 -6.14
CA GLN A 105 -9.40 -14.94 -5.81
C GLN A 105 -10.76 -15.57 -5.48
N LEU A 106 -11.17 -16.55 -6.28
CA LEU A 106 -12.41 -17.28 -6.08
C LEU A 106 -12.13 -18.57 -5.32
N PRO A 107 -12.88 -18.87 -4.23
CA PRO A 107 -12.64 -20.06 -3.42
C PRO A 107 -13.02 -21.33 -4.17
N LYS A 108 -12.47 -22.46 -3.74
CA LYS A 108 -12.89 -23.79 -4.20
C LYS A 108 -14.33 -24.09 -3.80
N GLY A 109 -15.02 -24.86 -4.63
CA GLY A 109 -16.38 -25.34 -4.37
C GLY A 109 -17.42 -24.66 -5.26
N THR A 110 -18.67 -24.63 -4.79
CA THR A 110 -19.81 -24.02 -5.50
C THR A 110 -20.31 -22.81 -4.71
N PRO A 111 -20.58 -21.66 -5.36
CA PRO A 111 -21.14 -20.50 -4.66
C PRO A 111 -22.42 -20.88 -3.92
N PRO A 112 -22.60 -20.43 -2.66
CA PRO A 112 -23.85 -20.64 -1.94
C PRO A 112 -24.99 -19.81 -2.57
N ALA A 113 -26.21 -20.02 -2.07
CA ALA A 113 -27.33 -19.16 -2.46
C ALA A 113 -27.01 -17.70 -2.12
N GLY A 114 -27.10 -16.81 -3.13
CA GLY A 114 -26.70 -15.41 -3.00
C GLY A 114 -25.24 -15.11 -3.32
N GLY A 115 -24.47 -16.10 -3.80
CA GLY A 115 -23.09 -15.92 -4.26
C GLY A 115 -22.04 -16.06 -3.15
N TRP A 116 -20.77 -16.17 -3.53
CA TRP A 116 -19.66 -16.21 -2.59
C TRP A 116 -19.62 -14.93 -1.75
N PRO A 117 -19.61 -15.01 -0.41
CA PRO A 117 -19.43 -13.84 0.43
C PRO A 117 -18.07 -13.19 0.11
N LEU A 118 -18.05 -11.86 0.04
CA LEU A 118 -16.89 -11.11 -0.45
C LEU A 118 -16.10 -10.48 0.70
N ILE A 119 -14.79 -10.71 0.69
CA ILE A 119 -13.80 -9.96 1.46
C ILE A 119 -13.09 -9.00 0.50
N ALA A 120 -13.07 -7.72 0.86
CA ALA A 120 -12.22 -6.73 0.22
C ALA A 120 -10.97 -6.53 1.08
N TRP A 121 -9.80 -6.89 0.54
CA TRP A 121 -8.54 -6.74 1.25
C TRP A 121 -7.87 -5.43 0.87
N ALA A 122 -7.63 -4.61 1.90
CA ALA A 122 -6.77 -3.44 1.87
C ALA A 122 -5.38 -3.89 2.37
N HIS A 123 -4.38 -3.86 1.49
CA HIS A 123 -3.06 -4.41 1.80
C HIS A 123 -2.20 -3.47 2.63
N GLY A 124 -1.26 -4.04 3.38
CA GLY A 124 -0.23 -3.27 4.10
C GLY A 124 0.82 -2.68 3.15
N THR A 125 1.87 -2.11 3.70
CA THR A 125 2.91 -1.43 2.91
C THR A 125 3.71 -2.40 2.04
N VAL A 126 3.70 -2.18 0.73
CA VAL A 126 4.47 -2.97 -0.24
C VAL A 126 5.59 -2.17 -0.93
N GLY A 127 5.55 -0.85 -0.82
CA GLY A 127 6.38 0.08 -1.59
C GLY A 127 5.49 1.01 -2.43
N VAL A 128 6.11 1.73 -3.38
CA VAL A 128 5.42 2.69 -4.26
C VAL A 128 5.74 2.49 -5.75
N ALA A 129 6.60 1.51 -6.07
CA ALA A 129 6.93 1.13 -7.43
C ALA A 129 5.85 0.23 -8.04
N ASP A 130 5.69 0.25 -9.37
CA ASP A 130 4.66 -0.51 -10.06
C ASP A 130 4.79 -2.01 -9.83
N ILE A 131 6.04 -2.50 -9.79
CA ILE A 131 6.33 -3.91 -9.54
C ILE A 131 5.90 -4.39 -8.15
N CYS A 132 5.56 -3.48 -7.23
CA CYS A 132 5.14 -3.81 -5.88
C CYS A 132 3.63 -4.07 -5.76
N ALA A 133 2.87 -3.86 -6.84
CA ALA A 133 1.46 -4.20 -6.91
C ALA A 133 1.20 -5.67 -6.48
N PRO A 134 0.35 -5.91 -5.46
CA PRO A 134 0.01 -7.27 -5.00
C PRO A 134 -0.54 -8.21 -6.09
N SER A 135 -1.14 -7.68 -7.15
CA SER A 135 -1.59 -8.46 -8.31
C SER A 135 -0.48 -8.85 -9.28
N TRP A 136 0.72 -8.27 -9.14
CA TRP A 136 1.90 -8.51 -9.99
C TRP A 136 2.95 -9.38 -9.30
N THR A 137 3.27 -9.05 -8.05
CA THR A 137 4.35 -9.69 -7.29
C THR A 137 3.84 -10.77 -6.33
N VAL A 138 4.71 -11.71 -5.98
CA VAL A 138 4.39 -12.72 -4.97
C VAL A 138 4.27 -12.01 -3.62
N ARG A 139 3.13 -12.22 -2.95
CA ARG A 139 2.84 -11.68 -1.62
C ARG A 139 3.77 -12.28 -0.57
N ASP A 140 3.96 -11.56 0.53
CA ASP A 140 4.59 -12.10 1.72
C ASP A 140 3.84 -13.36 2.21
N PRO A 141 4.53 -14.41 2.69
CA PRO A 141 3.89 -15.61 3.21
C PRO A 141 2.81 -15.35 4.27
N ARG A 142 2.98 -14.33 5.13
CA ARG A 142 1.98 -13.93 6.12
C ARG A 142 0.67 -13.52 5.47
N ASP A 143 0.74 -12.74 4.39
CA ASP A 143 -0.44 -12.25 3.67
C ASP A 143 -1.08 -13.39 2.87
N VAL A 144 -0.27 -14.30 2.30
CA VAL A 144 -0.79 -15.55 1.70
C VAL A 144 -1.58 -16.34 2.72
N ASP A 145 -1.02 -16.62 3.90
CA ASP A 145 -1.69 -17.39 4.95
C ASP A 145 -2.96 -16.69 5.46
N TYR A 146 -2.93 -15.36 5.61
CA TYR A 146 -4.08 -14.58 6.07
C TYR A 146 -5.24 -14.60 5.06
N LEU A 147 -4.96 -14.38 3.78
CA LEU A 147 -5.98 -14.40 2.72
C LEU A 147 -6.50 -15.81 2.43
N ASP A 148 -5.61 -16.79 2.47
CA ASP A 148 -5.95 -18.20 2.30
C ASP A 148 -6.90 -18.68 3.41
N ALA A 149 -6.74 -18.17 4.63
CA ALA A 149 -7.63 -18.44 5.75
C ALA A 149 -9.08 -17.94 5.56
N TRP A 150 -9.29 -16.92 4.72
CA TRP A 150 -10.62 -16.48 4.28
C TRP A 150 -11.15 -17.35 3.15
N LEU A 151 -10.34 -17.65 2.14
CA LEU A 151 -10.71 -18.57 1.04
C LEU A 151 -11.10 -19.95 1.55
N ALA A 152 -10.40 -20.47 2.56
CA ALA A 152 -10.69 -21.75 3.21
C ALA A 152 -12.08 -21.80 3.88
N GLN A 153 -12.67 -20.64 4.20
CA GLN A 153 -14.03 -20.52 4.73
C GLN A 153 -15.08 -20.23 3.64
N GLY A 154 -14.68 -20.25 2.37
CA GLY A 154 -15.57 -19.98 1.25
C GLY A 154 -15.82 -18.50 1.00
N TYR A 155 -14.95 -17.61 1.47
CA TYR A 155 -15.00 -16.20 1.07
C TYR A 155 -14.22 -15.99 -0.22
N ALA A 156 -14.79 -15.26 -1.18
CA ALA A 156 -14.03 -14.68 -2.27
C ALA A 156 -13.24 -13.47 -1.76
N VAL A 157 -12.06 -13.24 -2.32
CA VAL A 157 -11.19 -12.12 -1.92
C VAL A 157 -10.93 -11.25 -3.13
N VAL A 158 -11.33 -9.98 -3.07
CA VAL A 158 -10.86 -8.95 -3.99
C VAL A 158 -9.76 -8.13 -3.31
N SER A 159 -8.64 -7.97 -3.99
CA SER A 159 -7.50 -7.15 -3.58
C SER A 159 -7.33 -6.03 -4.59
N THR A 160 -7.36 -4.79 -4.13
CA THR A 160 -6.90 -3.66 -4.95
C THR A 160 -5.39 -3.54 -4.84
N ASP A 161 -4.71 -3.06 -5.87
CA ASP A 161 -3.31 -2.63 -5.76
C ASP A 161 -3.18 -1.21 -5.21
N TYR A 162 -4.28 -0.43 -5.12
CA TYR A 162 -4.29 1.03 -4.95
C TYR A 162 -3.84 1.84 -6.17
N GLN A 163 -4.37 3.06 -6.26
CA GLN A 163 -3.93 4.09 -7.19
C GLN A 163 -2.41 4.23 -7.19
N GLY A 164 -1.80 4.18 -8.38
CA GLY A 164 -0.36 4.38 -8.58
C GLY A 164 0.53 3.18 -8.24
N LEU A 165 -0.05 2.00 -7.95
CA LEU A 165 0.68 0.74 -7.90
C LEU A 165 0.29 -0.10 -9.12
N GLY A 166 1.27 -0.37 -9.98
CA GLY A 166 1.10 -1.10 -11.23
C GLY A 166 0.55 -0.24 -12.35
N THR A 167 -0.15 0.85 -12.04
CA THR A 167 -0.73 1.79 -12.99
C THR A 167 -0.08 3.18 -12.88
N PRO A 168 -0.17 4.04 -13.91
CA PRO A 168 0.60 5.28 -13.96
C PRO A 168 0.42 6.20 -12.74
N GLY A 169 1.54 6.78 -12.30
CA GLY A 169 1.62 7.75 -11.21
C GLY A 169 2.22 7.14 -9.94
N LEU A 170 2.51 7.98 -8.95
CA LEU A 170 3.08 7.55 -7.68
C LEU A 170 1.99 7.08 -6.72
N HIS A 171 2.09 5.91 -6.11
CA HIS A 171 1.17 5.54 -5.04
C HIS A 171 1.16 6.57 -3.88
N PRO A 172 0.02 7.23 -3.58
CA PRO A 172 -0.07 8.19 -2.49
C PRO A 172 -0.17 7.46 -1.15
N TYR A 173 0.97 6.99 -0.65
CA TYR A 173 1.10 6.21 0.57
C TYR A 173 0.43 6.87 1.77
N LEU A 174 -0.41 6.10 2.48
CA LEU A 174 -1.23 6.53 3.63
C LEU A 174 -2.19 7.68 3.32
N HIS A 175 -2.55 7.92 2.06
CA HIS A 175 -3.56 8.90 1.70
C HIS A 175 -4.95 8.26 1.76
N ALA A 176 -5.77 8.68 2.73
CA ALA A 176 -7.05 8.04 3.05
C ALA A 176 -8.01 7.92 1.86
N ARG A 177 -8.16 8.99 1.07
CA ARG A 177 -9.15 9.01 -0.02
C ARG A 177 -8.74 8.14 -1.22
N PRO A 178 -7.51 8.23 -1.77
CA PRO A 178 -7.05 7.31 -2.82
C PRO A 178 -7.19 5.83 -2.46
N GLU A 179 -6.78 5.44 -1.24
CA GLU A 179 -6.90 4.04 -0.79
C GLU A 179 -8.37 3.63 -0.69
N ALA A 180 -9.22 4.47 -0.08
CA ALA A 180 -10.64 4.22 0.07
C ALA A 180 -11.35 4.02 -1.28
N TYR A 181 -11.13 4.92 -2.23
CA TYR A 181 -11.76 4.88 -3.55
C TYR A 181 -11.31 3.65 -4.33
N SER A 182 -10.01 3.34 -4.28
CA SER A 182 -9.46 2.14 -4.92
C SER A 182 -10.12 0.85 -4.41
N VAL A 183 -10.33 0.73 -3.09
CA VAL A 183 -11.03 -0.44 -2.50
C VAL A 183 -12.51 -0.47 -2.94
N LEU A 184 -13.25 0.63 -2.81
CA LEU A 184 -14.68 0.70 -3.16
C LEU A 184 -14.90 0.38 -4.65
N ASP A 185 -14.03 0.87 -5.52
CA ASP A 185 -14.15 0.66 -6.96
C ASP A 185 -13.72 -0.74 -7.39
N SER A 186 -12.81 -1.38 -6.66
CA SER A 186 -12.52 -2.81 -6.85
C SER A 186 -13.76 -3.66 -6.53
N ILE A 187 -14.48 -3.34 -5.45
CA ILE A 187 -15.72 -4.02 -5.05
C ILE A 187 -16.78 -3.83 -6.13
N ARG A 188 -16.99 -2.60 -6.62
CA ARG A 188 -17.92 -2.31 -7.72
C ARG A 188 -17.58 -3.10 -8.99
N ALA A 189 -16.31 -3.12 -9.37
CA ALA A 189 -15.86 -3.78 -10.58
C ALA A 189 -16.17 -5.28 -10.51
N VAL A 190 -15.80 -5.95 -9.42
CA VAL A 190 -16.03 -7.40 -9.30
C VAL A 190 -17.51 -7.73 -9.10
N SER A 191 -18.25 -6.94 -8.32
CA SER A 191 -19.67 -7.21 -8.06
C SER A 191 -20.51 -7.13 -9.33
N LYS A 192 -20.14 -6.25 -10.28
CA LYS A 192 -20.83 -6.13 -11.58
C LYS A 192 -20.40 -7.21 -12.57
N ALA A 193 -19.12 -7.57 -12.59
CA ALA A 193 -18.56 -8.48 -13.59
C ALA A 193 -18.71 -9.97 -13.25
N PHE A 194 -18.82 -10.31 -11.96
CA PHE A 194 -18.86 -11.69 -11.46
C PHE A 194 -20.16 -11.95 -10.68
N PRO A 195 -21.25 -12.35 -11.36
CA PRO A 195 -22.57 -12.52 -10.73
C PRO A 195 -22.63 -13.64 -9.69
N GLN A 196 -21.59 -14.48 -9.61
CA GLN A 196 -21.43 -15.49 -8.57
C GLN A 196 -20.94 -14.92 -7.22
N LEU A 197 -20.64 -13.62 -7.12
CA LEU A 197 -20.28 -12.96 -5.86
C LEU A 197 -21.53 -12.43 -5.15
N SER A 198 -21.46 -12.40 -3.82
CA SER A 198 -22.46 -11.74 -2.99
C SER A 198 -22.40 -10.23 -3.16
N SER A 199 -23.54 -9.57 -2.99
CA SER A 199 -23.63 -8.11 -2.92
C SER A 199 -23.18 -7.53 -1.57
N SER A 200 -22.94 -8.38 -0.57
CA SER A 200 -22.50 -7.97 0.77
C SER A 200 -20.99 -8.20 0.92
N VAL A 201 -20.31 -7.24 1.54
CA VAL A 201 -18.85 -7.24 1.66
C VAL A 201 -18.41 -6.93 3.09
N VAL A 202 -17.28 -7.51 3.50
CA VAL A 202 -16.50 -7.06 4.67
C VAL A 202 -15.13 -6.61 4.20
N ILE A 203 -14.64 -5.50 4.73
CA ILE A 203 -13.30 -5.00 4.42
C ILE A 203 -12.34 -5.48 5.50
N VAL A 204 -11.15 -5.95 5.12
CA VAL A 204 -10.11 -6.36 6.06
C VAL A 204 -8.79 -5.69 5.71
N GLY A 205 -8.00 -5.31 6.71
CA GLY A 205 -6.69 -4.69 6.48
C GLY A 205 -5.79 -4.64 7.71
N GLN A 206 -4.48 -4.51 7.46
CA GLN A 206 -3.44 -4.41 8.48
C GLN A 206 -2.47 -3.26 8.16
N SER A 207 -1.99 -2.55 9.18
CA SER A 207 -1.03 -1.44 9.04
C SER A 207 -1.57 -0.34 8.11
N GLN A 208 -0.88 0.03 7.04
CA GLN A 208 -1.43 0.85 5.96
C GLN A 208 -2.81 0.33 5.51
N GLY A 209 -2.96 -0.96 5.31
CA GLY A 209 -4.23 -1.57 4.92
C GLY A 209 -5.32 -1.40 5.97
N ALA A 210 -4.99 -1.27 7.25
CA ALA A 210 -5.96 -0.93 8.28
C ALA A 210 -6.42 0.54 8.14
N GLN A 211 -5.49 1.44 7.81
CA GLN A 211 -5.81 2.83 7.46
C GLN A 211 -6.72 2.88 6.24
N GLY A 212 -6.36 2.18 5.15
CA GLY A 212 -7.18 2.05 3.96
C GLY A 212 -8.56 1.47 4.27
N ALA A 213 -8.66 0.38 5.04
CA ALA A 213 -9.92 -0.26 5.40
C ALA A 213 -10.85 0.65 6.22
N ILE A 214 -10.30 1.40 7.17
CA ILE A 214 -11.05 2.38 7.97
C ILE A 214 -11.49 3.55 7.09
N ALA A 215 -10.61 4.07 6.23
CA ALA A 215 -10.95 5.12 5.29
C ALA A 215 -12.04 4.68 4.31
N THR A 216 -11.97 3.47 3.78
CA THR A 216 -13.01 2.84 2.93
C THR A 216 -14.35 2.86 3.65
N ALA A 217 -14.40 2.43 4.93
CA ALA A 217 -15.63 2.46 5.72
C ALA A 217 -16.16 3.89 5.97
N ALA A 218 -15.25 4.85 6.13
CA ALA A 218 -15.60 6.26 6.33
C ALA A 218 -16.18 6.92 5.06
N TYR A 219 -15.62 6.61 3.89
CA TYR A 219 -16.02 7.20 2.61
C TYR A 219 -17.17 6.45 1.92
N ALA A 220 -17.42 5.18 2.27
CA ALA A 220 -18.45 4.37 1.62
C ALA A 220 -19.85 5.03 1.56
N PRO A 221 -20.38 5.65 2.63
CA PRO A 221 -21.73 6.24 2.59
C PRO A 221 -21.90 7.37 1.57
N ASP A 222 -20.83 8.13 1.31
CA ASP A 222 -20.89 9.29 0.40
C ASP A 222 -20.43 8.93 -1.02
N TYR A 223 -19.40 8.10 -1.14
CA TYR A 223 -18.78 7.77 -2.43
C TYR A 223 -19.41 6.55 -3.12
N ALA A 224 -19.81 5.54 -2.35
CA ALA A 224 -20.36 4.29 -2.84
C ALA A 224 -21.51 3.74 -1.99
N PRO A 225 -22.59 4.52 -1.80
CA PRO A 225 -23.71 4.16 -0.92
C PRO A 225 -24.43 2.86 -1.34
N GLU A 226 -24.28 2.43 -2.58
CA GLU A 226 -24.86 1.18 -3.08
C GLU A 226 -24.12 -0.07 -2.61
N ILE A 227 -22.89 0.06 -2.08
CA ILE A 227 -22.13 -1.07 -1.54
C ILE A 227 -22.68 -1.45 -0.18
N LYS A 228 -23.16 -2.69 -0.04
CA LYS A 228 -23.62 -3.23 1.24
C LYS A 228 -22.44 -3.68 2.09
N LEU A 229 -21.78 -2.71 2.73
CA LEU A 229 -20.71 -2.96 3.69
C LEU A 229 -21.28 -3.48 5.02
N LEU A 230 -20.92 -4.70 5.38
CA LEU A 230 -21.37 -5.34 6.63
C LEU A 230 -20.52 -4.98 7.84
N GLY A 231 -19.22 -4.69 7.63
CA GLY A 231 -18.30 -4.32 8.69
C GLY A 231 -16.85 -4.32 8.23
N THR A 232 -15.96 -3.98 9.15
CA THR A 232 -14.53 -3.82 8.88
C THR A 232 -13.68 -4.54 9.93
N VAL A 233 -12.59 -5.18 9.51
CA VAL A 233 -11.55 -5.74 10.39
C VAL A 233 -10.26 -4.96 10.15
N ALA A 234 -9.77 -4.29 11.20
CA ALA A 234 -8.57 -3.46 11.13
C ALA A 234 -7.56 -3.92 12.20
N THR A 235 -6.29 -4.14 11.82
CA THR A 235 -5.22 -4.52 12.76
C THR A 235 -4.01 -3.61 12.62
N GLY A 236 -3.32 -3.29 13.73
CA GLY A 236 -2.15 -2.40 13.68
C GLY A 236 -2.51 -0.98 13.22
N VAL A 237 -3.57 -0.39 13.77
CA VAL A 237 -4.26 0.80 13.22
C VAL A 237 -3.43 2.09 13.33
N PRO A 238 -3.00 2.70 12.21
CA PRO A 238 -2.46 4.06 12.22
C PRO A 238 -3.58 5.07 12.49
N TYR A 239 -3.35 6.05 13.36
CA TYR A 239 -4.38 7.05 13.67
C TYR A 239 -3.78 8.40 14.06
N GLN A 240 -4.28 9.47 13.44
CA GLN A 240 -3.85 10.85 13.68
C GLN A 240 -2.32 11.01 13.76
N LEU A 241 -1.58 10.39 12.84
CA LEU A 241 -0.12 10.35 12.87
C LEU A 241 0.51 11.75 12.93
N GLN A 242 -0.15 12.74 12.32
CA GLN A 242 0.21 14.15 12.43
C GLN A 242 0.21 14.64 13.90
N SER A 243 -0.86 14.38 14.64
CA SER A 243 -1.06 14.83 16.03
C SER A 243 -0.10 14.14 16.99
N VAL A 244 0.31 12.92 16.68
CA VAL A 244 1.26 12.14 17.49
C VAL A 244 2.70 12.20 16.98
N LEU A 245 2.99 12.92 15.89
CA LEU A 245 4.31 12.98 15.27
C LEU A 245 5.40 13.44 16.26
N ALA A 246 5.11 14.46 17.08
CA ALA A 246 6.04 14.92 18.10
C ALA A 246 6.32 13.85 19.17
N TYR A 247 5.30 13.06 19.53
CA TYR A 247 5.44 11.93 20.45
C TYR A 247 6.24 10.78 19.82
N LEU A 248 5.97 10.45 18.56
CA LEU A 248 6.73 9.46 17.79
C LEU A 248 8.21 9.85 17.67
N ASN A 249 8.49 11.12 17.33
CA ASN A 249 9.84 11.66 17.27
C ASN A 249 10.57 11.62 18.62
N ALA A 250 9.84 11.85 19.72
CA ALA A 250 10.40 11.76 21.07
C ALA A 250 10.70 10.31 21.48
N LEU A 251 9.90 9.33 21.02
CA LEU A 251 10.17 7.91 21.23
C LEU A 251 11.37 7.44 20.41
N THR A 252 11.48 7.83 19.14
CA THR A 252 12.62 7.47 18.29
C THR A 252 13.92 8.12 18.76
N ALA A 253 13.87 9.36 19.27
CA ALA A 253 15.04 10.04 19.85
C ALA A 253 15.62 9.35 21.10
N GLN A 254 14.85 8.47 21.76
CA GLN A 254 15.32 7.69 22.92
C GLN A 254 16.03 6.40 22.51
N VAL A 255 16.02 6.03 21.22
CA VAL A 255 16.76 4.87 20.70
C VAL A 255 18.26 5.25 20.61
N PRO A 256 19.17 4.49 21.26
CA PRO A 256 20.60 4.84 21.30
C PRO A 256 21.22 4.94 19.89
N THR A 257 22.02 5.97 19.66
CA THR A 257 22.69 6.26 18.37
C THR A 257 23.72 5.21 17.91
N SER A 258 24.18 4.33 18.81
CA SER A 258 24.98 3.15 18.44
C SER A 258 24.15 1.99 17.87
N GLY A 259 22.83 2.11 17.84
CA GLY A 259 21.86 1.05 17.54
C GLY A 259 20.99 1.35 16.31
N PHE A 260 21.61 1.45 15.13
CA PHE A 260 20.83 1.35 13.89
C PHE A 260 20.19 -0.04 13.85
N THR A 261 18.88 -0.10 14.11
CA THR A 261 18.11 -1.35 14.20
C THR A 261 17.26 -1.53 12.96
N SER A 262 16.75 -2.75 12.75
CA SER A 262 15.72 -3.00 11.73
C SER A 262 14.48 -2.14 11.96
N VAL A 263 14.07 -1.91 13.22
CA VAL A 263 12.94 -1.03 13.56
C VAL A 263 13.17 0.40 13.06
N LEU A 264 14.37 0.94 13.26
CA LEU A 264 14.70 2.28 12.74
C LEU A 264 14.70 2.30 11.20
N ALA A 265 15.20 1.25 10.56
CA ALA A 265 15.16 1.13 9.10
C ALA A 265 13.73 1.14 8.57
N THR A 266 12.83 0.38 9.22
CA THR A 266 11.41 0.31 8.90
C THR A 266 10.74 1.68 9.05
N LEU A 267 10.96 2.37 10.18
CA LEU A 267 10.39 3.71 10.41
C LEU A 267 10.89 4.74 9.40
N GLU A 268 12.18 4.73 9.05
CA GLU A 268 12.74 5.61 8.01
C GLU A 268 12.18 5.28 6.62
N SER A 269 11.90 4.00 6.34
CA SER A 269 11.26 3.59 5.09
C SER A 269 9.83 4.16 4.98
N TYR A 270 9.03 4.07 6.04
CA TYR A 270 7.68 4.61 6.10
C TYR A 270 7.67 6.14 6.01
N ALA A 271 8.59 6.80 6.70
CA ALA A 271 8.76 8.24 6.60
C ALA A 271 9.02 8.64 5.15
N TRP A 272 9.94 7.94 4.48
CA TRP A 272 10.28 8.22 3.09
C TRP A 272 9.12 7.98 2.13
N LEU A 273 8.40 6.86 2.24
CA LEU A 273 7.21 6.59 1.42
C LEU A 273 6.15 7.67 1.61
N GLY A 274 5.94 8.11 2.85
CA GLY A 274 5.08 9.26 3.15
C GLY A 274 5.59 10.55 2.53
N TYR A 275 6.89 10.78 2.52
CA TYR A 275 7.48 11.96 1.91
C TYR A 275 7.40 11.97 0.38
N ALA A 276 7.45 10.81 -0.26
CA ALA A 276 7.23 10.70 -1.69
C ALA A 276 5.85 11.25 -2.09
N THR A 277 4.82 10.97 -1.28
CA THR A 277 3.45 11.47 -1.48
C THR A 277 3.36 13.00 -1.51
N ALA A 278 4.34 13.73 -0.96
CA ALA A 278 4.33 15.19 -0.94
C ALA A 278 4.22 15.82 -2.34
N GLU A 279 4.79 15.20 -3.40
CA GLU A 279 4.64 15.72 -4.77
C GLU A 279 3.19 15.71 -5.27
N ARG A 280 2.32 14.87 -4.69
CA ARG A 280 0.90 14.78 -5.07
C ARG A 280 0.02 15.75 -4.27
N VAL A 281 0.37 16.01 -3.01
CA VAL A 281 -0.52 16.73 -2.08
C VAL A 281 -0.03 18.11 -1.64
N VAL A 282 1.27 18.40 -1.77
CA VAL A 282 1.85 19.70 -1.40
C VAL A 282 1.94 20.60 -2.63
N PRO A 283 1.26 21.76 -2.66
CA PRO A 283 1.26 22.64 -3.83
C PRO A 283 2.66 23.11 -4.22
N ASN A 284 2.99 23.00 -5.50
CA ASN A 284 4.28 23.41 -6.08
C ASN A 284 5.51 22.72 -5.47
N PHE A 285 5.33 21.52 -4.89
CA PHE A 285 6.43 20.74 -4.34
C PHE A 285 7.05 19.83 -5.40
N VAL A 286 8.38 19.79 -5.42
CA VAL A 286 9.16 18.83 -6.21
C VAL A 286 10.13 18.15 -5.25
N LEU A 287 9.99 16.85 -5.05
CA LEU A 287 10.77 16.10 -4.08
C LEU A 287 12.26 16.15 -4.44
N SER A 288 12.58 15.98 -5.71
CA SER A 288 13.97 15.94 -6.19
C SER A 288 14.79 17.20 -5.93
N ASP A 289 14.14 18.37 -5.79
CA ASP A 289 14.77 19.65 -5.42
C ASP A 289 15.18 19.68 -3.94
N ASN A 290 14.56 18.83 -3.11
CA ASN A 290 14.77 18.76 -1.67
C ASN A 290 15.74 17.64 -1.26
N LEU A 291 16.28 16.86 -2.21
CA LEU A 291 17.16 15.71 -1.93
C LEU A 291 18.65 16.06 -1.97
N THR A 292 19.41 15.49 -1.03
CA THR A 292 20.88 15.44 -1.08
C THR A 292 21.35 14.52 -2.21
N ALA A 293 22.66 14.46 -2.46
CA ALA A 293 23.22 13.46 -3.39
C ALA A 293 22.91 12.02 -2.96
N LYS A 294 22.97 11.72 -1.66
CA LYS A 294 22.57 10.42 -1.11
C LYS A 294 21.06 10.19 -1.30
N GLY A 295 20.26 11.22 -1.06
CA GLY A 295 18.80 11.15 -1.25
C GLY A 295 18.41 10.85 -2.69
N LYS A 296 19.10 11.43 -3.67
CA LYS A 296 18.88 11.12 -5.11
C LYS A 296 19.22 9.67 -5.45
N ALA A 297 20.30 9.11 -4.89
CA ALA A 297 20.63 7.70 -5.08
C ALA A 297 19.59 6.79 -4.42
N PHE A 298 19.15 7.13 -3.21
CA PHE A 298 18.11 6.38 -2.50
C PHE A 298 16.76 6.45 -3.20
N TYR A 299 16.40 7.59 -3.77
CA TYR A 299 15.19 7.77 -4.57
C TYR A 299 15.10 6.76 -5.72
N SER A 300 16.21 6.49 -6.42
CA SER A 300 16.23 5.48 -7.48
C SER A 300 15.94 4.06 -6.96
N VAL A 301 16.33 3.76 -5.72
CA VAL A 301 16.00 2.48 -5.07
C VAL A 301 14.50 2.42 -4.83
N VAL A 302 13.92 3.41 -4.16
CA VAL A 302 12.49 3.36 -3.84
C VAL A 302 11.60 3.43 -5.07
N ALA A 303 12.04 4.15 -6.11
CA ALA A 303 11.34 4.18 -7.38
C ALA A 303 11.26 2.81 -8.06
N THR A 304 12.17 1.87 -7.76
CA THR A 304 12.30 0.60 -8.52
C THR A 304 12.25 -0.65 -7.66
N GLN A 305 12.02 -0.51 -6.35
CA GLN A 305 12.09 -1.61 -5.40
C GLN A 305 10.91 -1.58 -4.44
N CYS A 306 10.62 -2.75 -3.86
CA CYS A 306 9.58 -2.91 -2.84
C CYS A 306 10.15 -2.75 -1.43
N LEU A 307 9.26 -2.77 -0.44
CA LEU A 307 9.57 -2.40 0.95
C LEU A 307 10.82 -3.10 1.52
N GLY A 308 10.92 -4.43 1.41
CA GLY A 308 12.05 -5.18 1.96
C GLY A 308 13.43 -4.70 1.43
N PRO A 309 13.66 -4.68 0.11
CA PRO A 309 14.89 -4.12 -0.44
C PRO A 309 15.15 -2.64 -0.11
N ILE A 310 14.10 -1.83 0.10
CA ILE A 310 14.23 -0.45 0.58
C ILE A 310 14.80 -0.43 2.01
N GLU A 311 14.23 -1.23 2.91
CA GLU A 311 14.69 -1.36 4.29
C GLU A 311 16.11 -1.93 4.37
N ASP A 312 16.45 -2.89 3.51
CA ASP A 312 17.80 -3.44 3.37
C ASP A 312 18.79 -2.34 2.96
N TYR A 313 18.42 -1.51 1.98
CA TYR A 313 19.25 -0.40 1.52
C TYR A 313 19.46 0.64 2.63
N ILE A 314 18.40 1.01 3.35
CA ILE A 314 18.46 1.91 4.51
C ILE A 314 19.39 1.33 5.57
N THR A 315 19.25 0.04 5.89
CA THR A 315 20.06 -0.67 6.90
C THR A 315 21.53 -0.71 6.52
N GLN A 316 21.85 -1.07 5.28
CA GLN A 316 23.23 -1.17 4.80
C GLN A 316 23.94 0.18 4.81
N ASN A 317 23.21 1.25 4.46
CA ASN A 317 23.77 2.60 4.35
C ASN A 317 23.57 3.45 5.61
N LYS A 318 22.86 2.92 6.61
CA LYS A 318 22.46 3.61 7.84
C LYS A 318 21.81 4.96 7.55
N LEU A 319 20.91 4.99 6.58
CA LEU A 319 20.28 6.23 6.13
C LEU A 319 19.27 6.71 7.16
N LEU A 320 19.38 7.99 7.50
CA LEU A 320 18.37 8.73 8.24
C LEU A 320 17.77 9.78 7.34
N THR A 321 16.58 10.28 7.69
CA THR A 321 15.94 11.40 7.00
C THR A 321 16.89 12.59 6.81
N SER A 322 17.75 12.89 7.80
CA SER A 322 18.77 13.96 7.71
C SER A 322 19.88 13.72 6.69
N ASP A 323 20.14 12.47 6.28
CA ASP A 323 21.06 12.15 5.18
C ASP A 323 20.43 12.35 3.80
N VAL A 324 19.09 12.24 3.72
CA VAL A 324 18.33 12.18 2.47
C VAL A 324 17.91 13.58 2.00
N PHE A 325 17.56 14.48 2.92
CA PHE A 325 17.00 15.79 2.59
C PHE A 325 17.96 16.96 2.85
N ASN A 326 17.88 18.00 2.00
CA ASN A 326 18.71 19.20 2.07
C ASN A 326 18.32 20.17 3.20
N GLY A 327 17.24 19.89 3.94
CA GLY A 327 16.70 20.77 4.97
C GLY A 327 15.64 20.10 5.83
N ASP A 328 15.04 20.89 6.73
CA ASP A 328 13.95 20.44 7.60
C ASP A 328 12.71 20.04 6.78
N VAL A 329 12.24 18.82 7.01
CA VAL A 329 11.10 18.23 6.32
C VAL A 329 9.77 18.48 7.02
N THR A 330 9.81 18.93 8.29
CA THR A 330 8.66 18.96 9.20
C THR A 330 7.45 19.67 8.62
N GLY A 331 7.66 20.81 7.95
CA GLY A 331 6.56 21.64 7.43
C GLY A 331 5.69 20.94 6.40
N TRP A 332 6.30 20.38 5.34
CA TRP A 332 5.57 19.69 4.28
C TRP A 332 5.24 18.24 4.64
N ALA A 333 6.03 17.59 5.51
CA ALA A 333 5.70 16.29 6.09
C ALA A 333 4.39 16.34 6.90
N THR A 334 4.21 17.38 7.71
CA THR A 334 2.98 17.59 8.48
C THR A 334 1.76 17.77 7.57
N GLN A 335 1.91 18.51 6.46
CA GLN A 335 0.83 18.69 5.47
C GLN A 335 0.49 17.35 4.79
N THR A 336 1.50 16.54 4.49
CA THR A 336 1.28 15.23 3.89
C THR A 336 0.54 14.30 4.85
N LEU A 337 0.92 14.25 6.13
CA LEU A 337 0.24 13.43 7.13
C LEU A 337 -1.22 13.83 7.40
N GLN A 338 -1.61 15.07 7.12
CA GLN A 338 -3.03 15.47 7.23
C GLN A 338 -3.93 14.68 6.27
N SER A 339 -3.40 14.25 5.14
CA SER A 339 -4.13 13.47 4.14
C SER A 339 -4.41 12.02 4.59
N SER A 340 -3.70 11.56 5.63
CA SER A 340 -3.93 10.25 6.25
C SER A 340 -5.12 10.21 7.21
N ASN A 341 -5.68 11.36 7.58
CA ASN A 341 -6.78 11.44 8.51
C ASN A 341 -8.09 10.91 7.91
N TYR A 342 -8.85 10.17 8.70
CA TYR A 342 -10.19 9.72 8.34
C TYR A 342 -11.17 10.91 8.37
N PRO A 343 -12.13 11.01 7.43
CA PRO A 343 -13.14 12.06 7.45
C PRO A 343 -14.10 11.94 8.65
N THR A 344 -14.21 10.75 9.24
CA THR A 344 -15.00 10.47 10.43
C THR A 344 -14.47 9.21 11.14
N VAL A 345 -14.73 9.09 12.44
CA VAL A 345 -14.58 7.84 13.21
C VAL A 345 -15.93 7.28 13.68
N LYS A 346 -17.04 7.86 13.20
CA LYS A 346 -18.40 7.35 13.35
C LYS A 346 -18.77 6.53 12.13
N PHE A 347 -18.88 5.20 12.29
CA PHE A 347 -19.15 4.27 11.21
C PHE A 347 -20.57 3.71 11.28
N ALA A 348 -21.18 3.48 10.12
CA ALA A 348 -22.51 2.86 10.03
C ALA A 348 -22.47 1.35 10.32
N ALA A 349 -21.39 0.68 9.91
CA ALA A 349 -21.17 -0.74 10.10
C ALA A 349 -20.25 -1.01 11.32
N PRO A 350 -20.38 -2.16 12.01
CA PRO A 350 -19.48 -2.54 13.09
C PRO A 350 -18.02 -2.69 12.63
N MET A 351 -17.09 -2.44 13.55
CA MET A 351 -15.66 -2.56 13.30
C MET A 351 -14.98 -3.41 14.37
N PHE A 352 -14.18 -4.36 13.91
CA PHE A 352 -13.23 -5.11 14.71
C PHE A 352 -11.88 -4.42 14.68
N VAL A 353 -11.24 -4.28 15.83
CA VAL A 353 -9.90 -3.70 15.95
C VAL A 353 -8.99 -4.65 16.72
N GLY A 354 -7.86 -5.03 16.13
CA GLY A 354 -6.87 -5.91 16.75
C GLY A 354 -5.51 -5.25 16.94
N THR A 355 -4.94 -5.38 18.13
CA THR A 355 -3.65 -4.76 18.47
C THR A 355 -2.71 -5.77 19.13
N GLY A 356 -1.50 -5.94 18.61
CA GLY A 356 -0.44 -6.70 19.26
C GLY A 356 0.17 -5.88 20.39
N THR A 357 0.38 -6.50 21.56
CA THR A 357 0.90 -5.76 22.71
C THR A 357 2.39 -5.41 22.59
N LEU A 358 3.10 -5.98 21.62
CA LEU A 358 4.50 -5.69 21.31
C LEU A 358 4.66 -4.95 19.97
N ASP A 359 3.61 -4.29 19.49
CA ASP A 359 3.66 -3.50 18.25
C ASP A 359 4.60 -2.29 18.42
N THR A 360 5.67 -2.27 17.63
CA THR A 360 6.70 -1.24 17.62
C THR A 360 6.60 -0.29 16.44
N ASP A 361 5.79 -0.63 15.45
CA ASP A 361 5.71 0.06 14.18
C ASP A 361 4.63 1.13 14.28
N ILE A 362 3.48 0.75 14.86
CA ILE A 362 2.41 1.66 15.24
C ILE A 362 2.20 1.54 16.75
N PRO A 363 2.56 2.55 17.56
CA PRO A 363 2.47 2.45 19.00
C PRO A 363 1.07 2.05 19.45
N THR A 364 0.98 1.07 20.34
CA THR A 364 -0.28 0.51 20.83
C THR A 364 -1.24 1.58 21.39
N VAL A 365 -0.71 2.64 22.00
CA VAL A 365 -1.50 3.78 22.48
C VAL A 365 -2.24 4.51 21.35
N VAL A 366 -1.65 4.61 20.15
CA VAL A 366 -2.27 5.24 18.98
C VAL A 366 -3.48 4.41 18.53
N GLN A 367 -3.32 3.08 18.51
CA GLN A 367 -4.39 2.15 18.15
C GLN A 367 -5.54 2.21 19.17
N TYR A 368 -5.21 2.29 20.46
CA TYR A 368 -6.20 2.50 21.53
C TYR A 368 -6.95 3.83 21.40
N LEU A 369 -6.27 4.92 21.06
CA LEU A 369 -6.90 6.22 20.87
C LEU A 369 -7.92 6.19 19.73
N PHE A 370 -7.63 5.47 18.64
CA PHE A 370 -8.61 5.25 17.58
C PHE A 370 -9.88 4.58 18.11
N ALA A 371 -9.75 3.43 18.79
CA ALA A 371 -10.88 2.68 19.31
C ALA A 371 -11.70 3.53 20.30
N LYS A 372 -11.01 4.26 21.18
CA LYS A 372 -11.62 5.17 22.15
C LYS A 372 -12.42 6.28 21.46
N ASP A 373 -11.84 6.95 20.47
CA ASP A 373 -12.48 8.07 19.78
C ASP A 373 -13.64 7.60 18.90
N ALA A 374 -13.50 6.44 18.24
CA ALA A 374 -14.59 5.82 17.49
C ALA A 374 -15.77 5.41 18.39
N CYS A 375 -15.49 4.83 19.56
CA CYS A 375 -16.49 4.55 20.58
C CYS A 375 -17.20 5.81 21.08
N ALA A 376 -16.46 6.87 21.37
CA ALA A 376 -17.02 8.15 21.80
C ALA A 376 -17.89 8.80 20.71
N ALA A 377 -17.56 8.59 19.44
CA ALA A 377 -18.36 9.04 18.29
C ALA A 377 -19.63 8.19 18.04
N GLY A 378 -19.79 7.06 18.76
CA GLY A 378 -20.96 6.19 18.68
C GLY A 378 -20.82 5.01 17.71
N SER A 379 -19.60 4.67 17.29
CA SER A 379 -19.34 3.46 16.49
C SER A 379 -19.50 2.19 17.33
N THR A 380 -19.88 1.09 16.68
CA THR A 380 -19.86 -0.25 17.28
C THR A 380 -18.47 -0.84 17.10
N ILE A 381 -17.65 -0.85 18.16
CA ILE A 381 -16.27 -1.35 18.14
C ILE A 381 -16.16 -2.65 18.96
N GLU A 382 -15.52 -3.66 18.37
CA GLU A 382 -15.05 -4.86 19.05
C GLU A 382 -13.50 -4.86 19.04
N GLN A 383 -12.89 -4.38 20.12
CA GLN A 383 -11.44 -4.29 20.26
C GLN A 383 -10.85 -5.53 20.94
N HIS A 384 -9.71 -6.02 20.44
CA HIS A 384 -8.95 -7.11 21.04
C HIS A 384 -7.46 -6.75 21.16
N TYR A 385 -6.82 -7.27 22.21
CA TYR A 385 -5.36 -7.21 22.39
C TYR A 385 -4.76 -8.61 22.33
N TYR A 386 -3.67 -8.76 21.59
CA TYR A 386 -2.98 -10.04 21.41
C TYR A 386 -1.63 -10.00 22.12
N ALA A 387 -1.59 -10.64 23.29
CA ALA A 387 -0.40 -10.66 24.14
C ALA A 387 0.79 -11.30 23.42
N GLY A 388 1.94 -10.62 23.46
CA GLY A 388 3.19 -11.10 22.87
C GLY A 388 3.27 -11.02 21.34
N GLN A 389 2.23 -10.50 20.67
CA GLN A 389 2.27 -10.29 19.22
C GLN A 389 2.89 -8.94 18.89
N ASN A 390 3.76 -8.92 17.90
CA ASN A 390 4.32 -7.72 17.29
C ASN A 390 3.40 -7.21 16.15
N HIS A 391 3.84 -6.18 15.44
CA HIS A 391 3.07 -5.56 14.36
C HIS A 391 2.62 -6.57 13.29
N ASP A 392 3.54 -7.43 12.85
CA ASP A 392 3.29 -8.44 11.82
C ASP A 392 2.45 -9.63 12.33
N GLY A 393 2.76 -10.16 13.51
CA GLY A 393 2.10 -11.36 14.05
C GLY A 393 0.62 -11.14 14.38
N THR A 394 0.25 -9.89 14.68
CA THR A 394 -1.12 -9.52 15.09
C THR A 394 -2.19 -9.92 14.06
N VAL A 395 -1.89 -9.80 12.76
CA VAL A 395 -2.89 -10.06 11.70
C VAL A 395 -3.36 -11.51 11.71
N LEU A 396 -2.43 -12.46 11.82
CA LEU A 396 -2.72 -13.89 11.89
C LEU A 396 -3.29 -14.27 13.25
N ALA A 397 -2.74 -13.71 14.34
CA ALA A 397 -3.26 -13.93 15.69
C ALA A 397 -4.74 -13.50 15.81
N SER A 398 -5.12 -12.45 15.09
CA SER A 398 -6.49 -11.94 15.10
C SER A 398 -7.53 -12.89 14.53
N LEU A 399 -7.14 -13.86 13.69
CA LEU A 399 -8.07 -14.77 13.02
C LEU A 399 -8.91 -15.61 14.00
N VAL A 400 -8.46 -15.78 15.25
CA VAL A 400 -9.23 -16.48 16.27
C VAL A 400 -10.53 -15.75 16.62
N ASP A 401 -10.53 -14.41 16.55
CA ASP A 401 -11.69 -13.57 16.89
C ASP A 401 -12.30 -12.87 15.65
N SER A 402 -11.48 -12.48 14.68
CA SER A 402 -11.94 -11.80 13.47
C SER A 402 -12.77 -12.72 12.56
N LYS A 403 -12.46 -14.02 12.48
CA LYS A 403 -13.28 -14.97 11.73
C LYS A 403 -14.69 -15.11 12.31
N PRO A 404 -14.88 -15.37 13.63
CA PRO A 404 -16.21 -15.33 14.25
C PRO A 404 -16.94 -14.00 14.06
N PHE A 405 -16.24 -12.86 14.16
CA PHE A 405 -16.82 -11.54 13.89
C PHE A 405 -17.41 -11.44 12.47
N VAL A 406 -16.62 -11.80 11.46
CA VAL A 406 -17.06 -11.78 10.05
C VAL A 406 -18.20 -12.77 9.79
N GLN A 407 -18.15 -13.96 10.38
CA GLN A 407 -19.24 -14.93 10.27
C GLN A 407 -20.57 -14.39 10.83
N LYS A 408 -20.54 -13.72 11.98
CA LYS A 408 -21.72 -13.06 12.56
C LYS A 408 -22.30 -12.01 11.62
N LEU A 409 -21.45 -11.19 11.01
CA LEU A 409 -21.88 -10.16 10.06
C LEU A 409 -22.62 -10.75 8.86
N PHE A 410 -22.06 -11.77 8.21
CA PHE A 410 -22.72 -12.43 7.07
C PHE A 410 -23.98 -13.20 7.49
N ALA A 411 -24.05 -13.68 8.73
CA ALA A 411 -25.24 -14.30 9.30
C ALA A 411 -26.31 -13.29 9.76
N GLY A 412 -26.07 -11.98 9.64
CA GLY A 412 -26.99 -10.93 10.10
C GLY A 412 -27.14 -10.87 11.62
N GLN A 413 -26.16 -11.39 12.37
CA GLN A 413 -26.15 -11.35 13.82
C GLN A 413 -25.60 -10.01 14.33
N PRO A 414 -26.15 -9.45 15.41
CA PRO A 414 -25.64 -8.22 15.99
C PRO A 414 -24.23 -8.42 16.55
N ILE A 415 -23.38 -7.42 16.35
CA ILE A 415 -22.06 -7.34 17.01
C ILE A 415 -22.22 -6.68 18.37
N THR A 416 -21.61 -7.27 19.40
CA THR A 416 -21.58 -6.69 20.74
C THR A 416 -20.35 -5.78 20.86
N SER A 417 -20.60 -4.48 21.00
CA SER A 417 -19.53 -3.52 21.26
C SER A 417 -18.93 -3.72 22.65
N ASN A 418 -17.61 -3.58 22.76
CA ASN A 418 -16.90 -3.56 24.04
C ASN A 418 -16.38 -2.17 24.42
N CYS A 419 -16.92 -1.10 23.82
CA CYS A 419 -16.57 0.30 24.11
C CYS A 419 -16.56 0.64 25.60
N ALA A 420 -17.51 0.12 26.38
CA ALA A 420 -17.62 0.38 27.82
C ALA A 420 -16.51 -0.28 28.65
N ALA A 421 -15.82 -1.27 28.10
CA ALA A 421 -14.75 -2.03 28.74
C ALA A 421 -13.37 -1.75 28.14
N LEU A 422 -13.24 -0.76 27.23
CA LEU A 422 -11.97 -0.39 26.63
C LEU A 422 -10.97 0.04 27.71
N THR A 423 -9.82 -0.63 27.71
CA THR A 423 -8.69 -0.32 28.58
C THR A 423 -7.48 0.05 27.73
N PRO A 424 -6.60 0.96 28.20
CA PRO A 424 -5.31 1.18 27.55
C PRO A 424 -4.54 -0.15 27.41
N PRO A 425 -3.65 -0.26 26.41
CA PRO A 425 -2.84 -1.45 26.21
C PRO A 425 -1.95 -1.71 27.45
N PRO A 426 -1.66 -2.99 27.75
CA PRO A 426 -0.90 -3.40 28.93
C PRO A 426 0.58 -2.99 28.91
#